data_AF-A0A533Y2N4-F1
#
_entry.id   AF-A0A533Y2N4-F1
#
_cell.length_a   1.000
_cell.length_b   1.000
_cell.length_c   1.000
_cell.angle_alpha   90.00
_cell.angle_beta   90.00
_cell.angle_gamma   90.00
#
_symmetry.space_group_name_H-M   'P 1'
#
loop_
_entity.id
_entity.type
_entity.pdbx_description
1 polymer ?
#
loop_
_entity_poly.entity_id
_entity_poly.type
_entity_poly.pdbx_seq_one_letter_code
_entity_poly.pdbx_strand_id
1 'polypeptide(L)'
;TDWYFFHEYLEDINAPVYFHEFAARAEKKGLQYLGPARFTPWEHNLPARTEEMLKPLKDRILREQYLDFIGNRTFRRSLLCHAAVPVTSTPMHEAVRDLYVIGNVWPIRPDPDLSSDVPEEFRAFSDGRVTTNRPMVKTALATLAAQRPRAIALASLWSSVEARLSPGKDPGFTPDGLADVLLTCARSNLVEFRVTPPRFTLDIVDRPLASPLARFQAARNEMVTNLCHQLVQINDLERILLQHLDGTNDREALRCLVSEAVASGDLEMSDSKDVPIRKEEQVRETIAASLAPSLQRIAMNALLVA
;
A
#
# COMPACT_ATOMS: atom_id res chain seq x y z
N THR A 1 -15.73 -15.76 4.64
CA THR A 1 -15.34 -17.18 4.60
C THR A 1 -15.93 -17.87 5.81
N ASP A 2 -16.21 -19.17 5.74
CA ASP A 2 -16.75 -19.93 6.88
C ASP A 2 -15.82 -19.85 8.09
N TRP A 3 -14.50 -19.82 7.84
CA TRP A 3 -13.47 -19.58 8.86
C TRP A 3 -13.68 -18.27 9.62
N TYR A 4 -13.90 -17.14 8.91
CA TYR A 4 -14.14 -15.85 9.56
C TYR A 4 -15.41 -15.88 10.41
N PHE A 5 -16.49 -16.51 9.93
CA PHE A 5 -17.73 -16.58 10.69
C PHE A 5 -17.54 -17.33 12.02
N PHE A 6 -16.83 -18.46 11.97
CA PHE A 6 -16.55 -19.25 13.15
C PHE A 6 -15.70 -18.49 14.17
N HIS A 7 -14.63 -17.83 13.72
CA HIS A 7 -13.70 -17.14 14.61
C HIS A 7 -14.22 -15.78 15.11
N GLU A 8 -15.06 -15.10 14.34
CA GLU A 8 -15.58 -13.79 14.76
C GLU A 8 -16.82 -13.91 15.66
N TYR A 9 -17.76 -14.79 15.31
CA TYR A 9 -19.08 -14.83 15.94
C TYR A 9 -19.30 -16.03 16.86
N LEU A 10 -18.57 -17.12 16.63
CA LEU A 10 -18.75 -18.37 17.37
C LEU A 10 -17.57 -18.69 18.29
N GLU A 11 -16.59 -17.79 18.42
CA GLU A 11 -15.51 -17.95 19.38
C GLU A 11 -16.07 -17.92 20.81
N ASP A 12 -15.68 -18.90 21.62
CA ASP A 12 -16.15 -19.05 22.99
C ASP A 12 -15.79 -17.86 23.90
N ILE A 13 -14.73 -17.11 23.55
CA ILE A 13 -14.20 -16.02 24.34
C ILE A 13 -13.91 -14.81 23.46
N ASN A 14 -14.82 -13.85 23.47
CA ASN A 14 -14.55 -12.47 23.05
C ASN A 14 -14.70 -11.55 24.26
N ALA A 15 -13.64 -10.80 24.59
CA ALA A 15 -13.61 -9.87 25.73
C ALA A 15 -13.62 -8.42 25.23
N PRO A 16 -14.79 -7.91 24.74
CA PRO A 16 -14.89 -6.54 24.27
C PRO A 16 -14.58 -5.59 25.41
N VAL A 17 -13.86 -4.51 25.09
CA VAL A 17 -13.37 -3.55 26.06
C VAL A 17 -13.37 -2.18 25.42
N TYR A 18 -13.76 -1.15 26.16
CA TYR A 18 -13.65 0.21 25.66
C TYR A 18 -12.17 0.61 25.55
N PHE A 19 -11.86 1.51 24.62
CA PHE A 19 -10.49 1.94 24.40
C PHE A 19 -9.85 2.57 25.64
N HIS A 20 -10.60 3.37 26.40
CA HIS A 20 -10.08 3.96 27.64
C HIS A 20 -9.76 2.91 28.71
N GLU A 21 -10.52 1.81 28.78
CA GLU A 21 -10.25 0.70 29.69
C GLU A 21 -9.01 -0.09 29.26
N PHE A 22 -8.85 -0.32 27.95
CA PHE A 22 -7.63 -0.89 27.39
C PHE A 22 -6.40 -0.03 27.72
N ALA A 23 -6.50 1.29 27.52
CA ALA A 23 -5.42 2.22 27.83
C ALA A 23 -5.06 2.20 29.33
N ALA A 24 -6.05 2.19 30.22
CA ALA A 24 -5.83 2.10 31.66
C ALA A 24 -5.18 0.77 32.09
N ARG A 25 -5.50 -0.35 31.42
CA ARG A 25 -4.83 -1.64 31.65
C ARG A 25 -3.36 -1.60 31.20
N ALA A 26 -3.07 -0.95 30.07
CA ALA A 26 -1.71 -0.78 29.57
C ALA A 26 -0.86 0.12 30.49
N GLU A 27 -1.44 1.22 30.98
CA GLU A 27 -0.79 2.15 31.91
C GLU A 27 -0.35 1.46 33.21
N LYS A 28 -1.21 0.61 33.79
CA LYS A 28 -0.88 -0.22 34.97
C LYS A 28 0.32 -1.15 34.76
N LYS A 29 0.76 -1.36 33.51
CA LYS A 29 1.92 -2.17 33.13
C LYS A 29 3.12 -1.31 32.68
N GLY A 30 3.08 0.00 32.90
CA GLY A 30 4.16 0.92 32.52
C GLY A 30 4.23 1.20 31.01
N LEU A 31 3.11 1.01 30.30
CA LEU A 31 2.98 1.28 28.87
C LEU A 31 2.08 2.49 28.63
N GLN A 32 2.36 3.26 27.59
CA GLN A 32 1.52 4.35 27.12
C GLN A 32 1.10 4.13 25.67
N TYR A 33 -0.01 4.74 25.27
CA TYR A 33 -0.52 4.68 23.91
C TYR A 33 0.27 5.59 22.97
N LEU A 34 0.87 4.99 21.93
CA LEU A 34 1.60 5.71 20.90
C LEU A 34 0.66 6.23 19.80
N GLY A 35 -0.30 5.41 19.37
CA GLY A 35 -1.21 5.72 18.27
C GLY A 35 -1.78 4.49 17.59
N PRO A 36 -2.63 4.68 16.58
CA PRO A 36 -3.13 3.55 15.80
C PRO A 36 -2.04 3.05 14.85
N ALA A 37 -2.03 1.74 14.59
CA ALA A 37 -1.11 1.15 13.61
C ALA A 37 -1.44 1.56 12.16
N ARG A 38 -2.64 2.10 11.93
CA ARG A 38 -3.07 2.70 10.66
C ARG A 38 -3.96 3.91 10.92
N PHE A 39 -3.82 4.96 10.12
CA PHE A 39 -4.76 6.07 10.16
C PHE A 39 -6.11 5.68 9.58
N THR A 40 -7.16 6.18 10.21
CA THR A 40 -8.53 6.06 9.73
C THR A 40 -8.92 7.40 9.10
N PRO A 41 -9.05 7.49 7.75
CA PRO A 41 -9.15 8.78 7.07
C PRO A 41 -10.29 9.68 7.55
N TRP A 42 -11.43 9.11 7.93
CA TRP A 42 -12.57 9.91 8.39
C TRP A 42 -12.31 10.59 9.74
N GLU A 43 -11.42 10.07 10.59
CA GLU A 43 -11.04 10.67 11.88
C GLU A 43 -10.28 11.99 11.72
N HIS A 44 -9.72 12.20 10.53
CA HIS A 44 -8.98 13.41 10.17
C HIS A 44 -9.76 14.32 9.23
N ASN A 45 -10.98 13.94 8.85
CA ASN A 45 -11.86 14.68 7.94
C ASN A 45 -13.26 14.84 8.56
N LEU A 46 -13.30 15.19 9.85
CA LEU A 46 -14.55 15.39 10.57
C LEU A 46 -15.26 16.67 10.10
N PRO A 47 -16.61 16.70 10.11
CA PRO A 47 -17.35 17.94 9.92
C PRO A 47 -16.89 19.01 10.92
N ALA A 48 -16.82 20.27 10.49
CA ALA A 48 -16.28 21.38 11.28
C ALA A 48 -16.89 21.47 12.70
N ARG A 49 -18.22 21.32 12.80
CA ARG A 49 -18.93 21.31 14.08
C ARG A 49 -18.45 20.19 15.01
N THR A 50 -18.22 18.99 14.50
CA THR A 50 -17.73 17.86 15.29
C THR A 50 -16.29 18.09 15.75
N GLU A 51 -15.45 18.62 14.87
CA GLU A 51 -14.07 18.98 15.22
C GLU A 51 -14.03 20.05 16.32
N GLU A 52 -14.88 21.08 16.24
CA GLU A 52 -15.03 22.12 17.26
C GLU A 52 -15.49 21.55 18.60
N MET A 53 -16.39 20.58 18.62
CA MET A 53 -16.85 19.91 19.84
C MET A 53 -15.76 19.05 20.48
N LEU A 54 -14.87 18.44 19.69
CA LEU A 54 -13.78 17.59 20.18
C LEU A 54 -12.50 18.37 20.52
N LYS A 55 -12.34 19.59 20.01
CA LYS A 55 -11.15 20.44 20.21
C LYS A 55 -10.82 20.77 21.69
N PRO A 56 -11.80 20.94 22.60
CA PRO A 56 -11.53 21.16 24.02
C PRO A 56 -10.93 19.94 24.74
N LEU A 57 -11.14 18.73 24.22
CA LEU A 57 -10.62 17.50 24.81
C LEU A 57 -9.09 17.42 24.63
N LYS A 58 -8.34 17.75 25.68
CA LYS A 58 -6.88 17.65 25.70
C LYS A 58 -6.37 16.24 25.97
N ASP A 59 -7.16 15.45 26.68
CA ASP A 59 -6.87 14.03 26.88
C ASP A 59 -7.07 13.27 25.56
N ARG A 60 -5.95 12.77 25.03
CA ARG A 60 -5.90 11.99 23.80
C ARG A 60 -6.71 10.70 23.90
N ILE A 61 -6.65 10.00 25.04
CA ILE A 61 -7.37 8.74 25.24
C ILE A 61 -8.87 9.00 25.20
N LEU A 62 -9.32 10.03 25.90
CA LEU A 62 -10.72 10.43 25.90
C LEU A 62 -11.18 10.85 24.50
N ARG A 63 -10.39 11.69 23.80
CA ARG A 63 -10.72 12.11 22.42
C ARG A 63 -10.88 10.90 21.48
N GLU A 64 -9.95 9.95 21.53
CA GLU A 64 -10.02 8.72 20.72
C GLU A 64 -11.19 7.81 21.12
N GLN A 65 -11.56 7.77 22.40
CA GLN A 65 -12.75 7.05 22.84
C GLN A 65 -14.05 7.66 22.28
N TYR A 66 -14.14 8.99 22.18
CA TYR A 66 -15.27 9.64 21.53
C TYR A 66 -15.34 9.34 20.04
N LEU A 67 -14.19 9.27 19.36
CA LEU A 67 -14.14 8.83 17.96
C LEU A 67 -14.66 7.40 17.80
N ASP A 68 -14.35 6.49 18.73
CA ASP A 68 -14.92 5.14 18.68
C ASP A 68 -16.44 5.13 18.77
N PHE A 69 -17.02 5.96 19.63
CA PHE A 69 -18.47 6.08 19.73
C PHE A 69 -19.09 6.65 18.45
N ILE A 70 -18.50 7.71 17.88
CA ILE A 70 -18.99 8.33 16.65
C ILE A 70 -18.88 7.36 15.46
N GLY A 71 -17.77 6.64 15.36
CA GLY A 71 -17.47 5.72 14.26
C GLY A 71 -17.98 4.30 14.46
N ASN A 72 -18.67 4.02 15.57
CA ASN A 72 -19.05 2.67 16.01
C ASN A 72 -17.90 1.66 15.84
N ARG A 73 -16.72 1.99 16.37
CA ARG A 73 -15.50 1.21 16.10
C ARG A 73 -15.58 -0.16 16.77
N THR A 74 -15.52 -1.22 15.96
CA THR A 74 -15.56 -2.62 16.41
C THR A 74 -14.17 -3.20 16.65
N PHE A 75 -13.13 -2.70 15.97
CA PHE A 75 -11.76 -3.20 16.08
C PHE A 75 -10.72 -2.09 16.15
N ARG A 76 -9.69 -2.29 16.98
CA ARG A 76 -8.52 -1.42 17.09
C ARG A 76 -7.23 -2.18 16.82
N ARG A 77 -6.28 -1.49 16.18
CA ARG A 77 -4.87 -1.89 16.12
C ARG A 77 -4.07 -0.78 16.75
N SER A 78 -3.67 -0.96 18.00
CA SER A 78 -3.03 0.07 18.81
C SER A 78 -1.55 -0.24 19.02
N LEU A 79 -0.70 0.77 18.85
CA LEU A 79 0.71 0.71 19.19
C LEU A 79 0.91 1.26 20.60
N LEU A 80 1.73 0.58 21.39
CA LEU A 80 2.13 0.97 22.74
C LEU A 80 3.64 1.16 22.80
N CYS A 81 4.11 2.02 23.69
CA CYS A 81 5.53 2.14 24.04
C CYS A 81 5.69 2.27 25.56
N HIS A 82 6.94 2.22 26.05
CA HIS A 82 7.21 2.43 27.47
C HIS A 82 6.81 3.84 27.91
N ALA A 83 6.21 3.96 29.10
CA ALA A 83 5.71 5.24 29.65
C ALA A 83 6.81 6.31 29.83
N ALA A 84 8.07 5.89 29.95
CA ALA A 84 9.21 6.81 30.09
C ALA A 84 9.61 7.51 28.78
N VAL A 85 9.13 7.04 27.62
CA VAL A 85 9.47 7.64 26.32
C VAL A 85 8.58 8.86 26.07
N PRO A 86 9.14 10.07 25.83
CA PRO A 86 8.31 11.22 25.47
C PRO A 86 7.61 10.98 24.12
N VAL A 87 6.29 11.22 24.06
CA VAL A 87 5.50 11.07 22.83
C VAL A 87 4.85 12.40 22.46
N THR A 88 5.08 12.83 21.22
CA THR A 88 4.39 13.98 20.62
C THR A 88 3.17 13.48 19.85
N SER A 89 1.99 14.03 20.12
CA SER A 89 0.72 13.63 19.48
C SER A 89 0.58 14.13 18.04
N THR A 90 1.22 15.24 17.70
CA THR A 90 1.22 15.82 16.36
C THR A 90 2.61 15.68 15.74
N PRO A 91 2.81 14.81 14.73
CA PRO A 91 4.08 14.74 14.03
C PRO A 91 4.36 16.06 13.32
N MET A 92 5.60 16.53 13.40
CA MET A 92 6.12 17.69 12.68
C MET A 92 6.94 17.22 11.47
N HIS A 93 7.22 18.11 10.52
CA HIS A 93 7.94 17.75 9.29
C HIS A 93 9.31 17.12 9.55
N GLU A 94 10.01 17.48 10.64
CA GLU A 94 11.32 16.93 10.98
C GLU A 94 11.27 15.42 11.19
N ALA A 95 10.14 14.89 11.68
CA ALA A 95 9.96 13.47 11.95
C ALA A 95 9.94 12.60 10.68
N VAL A 96 9.74 13.20 9.50
CA VAL A 96 9.63 12.48 8.22
C VAL A 96 10.73 12.80 7.22
N ARG A 97 11.64 13.72 7.54
CA ARG A 97 12.72 14.18 6.64
C ARG A 97 13.57 13.03 6.09
N ASP A 98 13.92 12.08 6.95
CA ASP A 98 14.78 10.94 6.62
C ASP A 98 14.00 9.68 6.21
N LEU A 99 12.69 9.80 6.01
CA LEU A 99 11.85 8.68 5.63
C LEU A 99 11.70 8.57 4.11
N TYR A 100 11.27 7.38 3.70
CA TYR A 100 10.83 7.09 2.35
C TYR A 100 9.32 7.22 2.24
N VAL A 101 8.85 7.62 1.07
CA VAL A 101 7.44 7.84 0.77
C VAL A 101 7.00 6.90 -0.34
N ILE A 102 5.87 6.24 -0.14
CA ILE A 102 5.18 5.43 -1.15
C ILE A 102 3.88 6.13 -1.53
N GLY A 103 3.62 6.26 -2.82
CA GLY A 103 2.34 6.76 -3.31
C GLY A 103 1.24 5.72 -3.19
N ASN A 104 0.15 6.07 -2.52
CA ASN A 104 -1.12 5.34 -2.49
C ASN A 104 -2.25 6.09 -3.24
N VAL A 105 -1.87 7.06 -4.09
CA VAL A 105 -2.75 7.71 -5.07
C VAL A 105 -2.19 7.66 -6.53
N TRP A 106 -3.03 7.89 -7.55
CA TRP A 106 -2.62 8.08 -8.96
C TRP A 106 -3.54 9.08 -9.68
N PRO A 107 -3.04 9.82 -10.70
CA PRO A 107 -3.88 10.75 -11.44
C PRO A 107 -4.98 10.00 -12.21
N ILE A 108 -6.17 10.60 -12.31
CA ILE A 108 -7.28 10.03 -13.09
C ILE A 108 -7.01 10.16 -14.59
N ARG A 109 -6.40 11.29 -14.99
CA ARG A 109 -6.03 11.56 -16.38
C ARG A 109 -4.60 11.05 -16.65
N PRO A 110 -4.31 10.56 -17.86
CA PRO A 110 -2.97 10.08 -18.22
C PRO A 110 -1.93 11.20 -18.28
N ASP A 111 -2.35 12.42 -18.61
CA ASP A 111 -1.49 13.61 -18.69
C ASP A 111 -2.12 14.76 -17.87
N PRO A 112 -1.93 14.75 -16.54
CA PRO A 112 -2.47 15.79 -15.65
C PRO A 112 -1.64 17.08 -15.77
N ASP A 113 -2.28 18.25 -15.70
CA ASP A 113 -1.56 19.52 -15.58
C ASP A 113 -0.98 19.65 -14.17
N LEU A 114 0.35 19.55 -14.05
CA LEU A 114 1.03 19.57 -12.75
C LEU A 114 1.44 20.99 -12.30
N SER A 115 1.41 21.99 -13.19
CA SER A 115 2.14 23.25 -13.02
C SER A 115 1.26 24.49 -12.85
N SER A 116 0.03 24.46 -13.38
CA SER A 116 -0.95 25.54 -13.23
C SER A 116 -1.79 25.40 -11.95
N ASP A 117 -2.69 26.34 -11.72
CA ASP A 117 -3.72 26.30 -10.68
C ASP A 117 -5.02 25.60 -11.13
N VAL A 118 -5.04 24.97 -12.31
CA VAL A 118 -6.17 24.13 -12.72
C VAL A 118 -6.26 22.93 -11.78
N PRO A 119 -7.43 22.64 -11.16
CA PRO A 119 -7.59 21.48 -10.31
C PRO A 119 -7.38 20.17 -11.06
N GLU A 120 -6.64 19.24 -10.46
CA GLU A 120 -6.49 17.87 -10.95
C GLU A 120 -7.07 16.87 -9.96
N GLU A 121 -7.63 15.78 -10.49
CA GLU A 121 -8.19 14.68 -9.71
C GLU A 121 -7.24 13.49 -9.65
N PHE A 122 -7.12 12.94 -8.45
CA PHE A 122 -6.36 11.74 -8.16
C PHE A 122 -7.25 10.69 -7.50
N ARG A 123 -7.08 9.42 -7.88
CA ARG A 123 -7.74 8.27 -7.27
C ARG A 123 -6.81 7.64 -6.23
N ALA A 124 -7.30 7.50 -5.00
CA ALA A 124 -6.63 6.79 -3.93
C ALA A 124 -6.88 5.28 -4.02
N PHE A 125 -6.01 4.49 -3.39
CA PHE A 125 -6.16 3.04 -3.31
C PHE A 125 -7.43 2.59 -2.58
N SER A 126 -7.98 3.43 -1.71
CA SER A 126 -9.24 3.17 -0.98
C SER A 126 -10.49 3.63 -1.74
N ASP A 127 -10.43 3.72 -3.07
CA ASP A 127 -11.47 4.27 -3.96
C ASP A 127 -11.91 5.73 -3.69
N GLY A 128 -11.21 6.42 -2.78
CA GLY A 128 -11.38 7.84 -2.54
C GLY A 128 -10.86 8.68 -3.71
N ARG A 129 -11.43 9.87 -3.89
CA ARG A 129 -10.91 10.88 -4.82
C ARG A 129 -10.38 12.08 -4.06
N VAL A 130 -9.30 12.63 -4.54
CA VAL A 130 -8.73 13.87 -4.02
C VAL A 130 -8.51 14.82 -5.17
N THR A 131 -9.01 16.04 -5.01
CA THR A 131 -8.83 17.12 -5.97
C THR A 131 -7.92 18.16 -5.35
N THR A 132 -6.95 18.65 -6.11
CA THR A 132 -6.09 19.74 -5.66
C THR A 132 -5.70 20.62 -6.83
N ASN A 133 -5.66 21.93 -6.60
CA ASN A 133 -5.15 22.93 -7.52
C ASN A 133 -3.71 23.37 -7.19
N ARG A 134 -3.09 22.79 -6.16
CA ARG A 134 -1.76 23.20 -5.71
C ARG A 134 -0.66 22.51 -6.52
N PRO A 135 0.16 23.24 -7.30
CA PRO A 135 1.18 22.62 -8.18
C PRO A 135 2.16 21.70 -7.44
N MET A 136 2.60 22.08 -6.23
CA MET A 136 3.53 21.27 -5.43
C MET A 136 2.92 19.90 -5.10
N VAL A 137 1.64 19.89 -4.70
CA VAL A 137 0.91 18.68 -4.34
C VAL A 137 0.67 17.82 -5.57
N LYS A 138 0.19 18.41 -6.68
CA LYS A 138 -0.03 17.68 -7.95
C LYS A 138 1.25 16.98 -8.40
N THR A 139 2.37 17.73 -8.41
CA THR A 139 3.67 17.23 -8.85
C THR A 139 4.20 16.13 -7.94
N ALA A 140 4.08 16.30 -6.62
CA ALA A 140 4.50 15.28 -5.66
C ALA A 140 3.70 13.97 -5.82
N LEU A 141 2.37 14.06 -5.88
CA LEU A 141 1.50 12.89 -6.02
C LEU A 141 1.70 12.18 -7.36
N ALA A 142 1.84 12.92 -8.47
CA ALA A 142 2.13 12.34 -9.77
C ALA A 142 3.52 11.67 -9.82
N THR A 143 4.52 12.26 -9.16
CA THR A 143 5.87 11.68 -9.06
C THR A 143 5.84 10.37 -8.26
N LEU A 144 5.12 10.35 -7.13
CA LEU A 144 4.91 9.14 -6.33
C LEU A 144 4.14 8.06 -7.09
N ALA A 145 3.13 8.44 -7.88
CA ALA A 145 2.38 7.51 -8.72
C ALA A 145 3.27 6.83 -9.76
N ALA A 146 4.18 7.59 -10.39
CA ALA A 146 5.12 7.07 -11.39
C ALA A 146 6.18 6.13 -10.79
N GLN A 147 6.51 6.27 -9.50
CA GLN A 147 7.49 5.41 -8.83
C GLN A 147 6.91 4.10 -8.29
N ARG A 148 5.59 3.90 -8.34
CA ARG A 148 4.96 2.73 -7.73
C ARG A 148 5.49 1.40 -8.27
N PRO A 149 5.52 0.36 -7.42
CA PRO A 149 5.30 0.36 -5.97
C PRO A 149 6.54 0.79 -5.15
N ARG A 150 7.60 1.34 -5.77
CA ARG A 150 8.85 1.71 -5.08
C ARG A 150 8.62 2.87 -4.12
N ALA A 151 9.39 2.86 -3.05
CA ALA A 151 9.50 3.98 -2.13
C ALA A 151 10.60 4.95 -2.60
N ILE A 152 10.36 6.26 -2.51
CA ILE A 152 11.34 7.30 -2.81
C ILE A 152 11.72 8.04 -1.53
N ALA A 153 13.01 8.35 -1.33
CA ALA A 153 13.42 9.18 -0.20
C ALA A 153 12.75 10.57 -0.30
N LEU A 154 12.29 11.13 0.82
CA LEU A 154 11.59 12.41 0.81
C LEU A 154 12.44 13.53 0.20
N ALA A 155 13.75 13.57 0.49
CA ALA A 155 14.68 14.51 -0.13
C ALA A 155 14.71 14.39 -1.68
N SER A 156 14.73 13.17 -2.22
CA SER A 156 14.71 12.94 -3.67
C SER A 156 13.37 13.31 -4.32
N LEU A 157 12.27 13.11 -3.59
CA LEU A 157 10.95 13.58 -4.02
C LEU A 157 10.93 15.11 -4.10
N TRP A 158 11.46 15.80 -3.08
CA TRP A 158 11.59 17.26 -3.11
C TRP A 158 12.39 17.73 -4.32
N SER A 159 13.59 17.17 -4.57
CA SER A 159 14.40 17.54 -5.74
C SER A 159 13.65 17.33 -7.06
N SER A 160 12.82 16.29 -7.16
CA SER A 160 12.00 16.03 -8.35
C SER A 160 10.88 17.08 -8.53
N VAL A 161 10.30 17.54 -7.43
CA VAL A 161 9.27 18.59 -7.42
C VAL A 161 9.88 19.95 -7.75
N GLU A 162 11.00 20.28 -7.11
CA GLU A 162 11.75 21.53 -7.31
C GLU A 162 12.24 21.68 -8.76
N ALA A 163 12.72 20.61 -9.37
CA ALA A 163 13.18 20.64 -10.77
C ALA A 163 12.04 20.91 -11.78
N ARG A 164 10.78 20.63 -11.42
CA ARG A 164 9.62 20.76 -12.33
C ARG A 164 8.84 22.05 -12.14
N LEU A 165 8.99 22.72 -10.99
CA LEU A 165 8.18 23.87 -10.61
C LEU A 165 9.04 25.08 -10.32
N SER A 166 8.62 26.25 -10.78
CA SER A 166 9.26 27.52 -10.43
C SER A 166 8.82 27.97 -9.02
N PRO A 167 9.76 28.46 -8.17
CA PRO A 167 9.42 29.06 -6.89
C PRO A 167 8.42 30.21 -7.04
N GLY A 168 7.48 30.35 -6.09
CA GLY A 168 6.58 31.50 -5.97
C GLY A 168 5.12 31.29 -6.39
N LYS A 169 4.75 30.13 -6.96
CA LYS A 169 3.34 29.80 -7.27
C LYS A 169 2.57 29.14 -6.13
N ASP A 170 3.26 28.50 -5.19
CA ASP A 170 2.64 27.71 -4.12
C ASP A 170 3.09 28.24 -2.74
N PRO A 171 2.17 28.71 -1.88
CA PRO A 171 2.52 29.10 -0.51
C PRO A 171 3.15 27.93 0.26
N GLY A 172 4.34 28.11 0.82
CA GLY A 172 5.07 27.03 1.49
C GLY A 172 5.76 26.07 0.52
N PHE A 173 6.16 26.54 -0.66
CA PHE A 173 7.06 25.82 -1.57
C PHE A 173 8.47 25.70 -0.97
N THR A 174 8.62 24.81 0.00
CA THR A 174 9.86 24.48 0.68
C THR A 174 9.90 22.97 0.97
N PRO A 175 11.07 22.37 1.25
CA PRO A 175 11.16 20.98 1.66
C PRO A 175 10.24 20.64 2.84
N ASP A 176 10.20 21.53 3.84
CA ASP A 176 9.36 21.38 5.03
C ASP A 176 7.87 21.52 4.71
N GLY A 177 7.50 22.45 3.84
CA GLY A 177 6.12 22.58 3.38
C GLY A 177 5.62 21.36 2.61
N LEU A 178 6.49 20.72 1.81
CA LEU A 178 6.17 19.44 1.18
C LEU A 178 5.97 18.34 2.23
N ALA A 179 6.84 18.26 3.24
CA ALA A 179 6.73 17.29 4.33
C ALA A 179 5.41 17.45 5.12
N ASP A 180 5.01 18.69 5.44
CA ASP A 180 3.75 18.99 6.13
C ASP A 180 2.51 18.59 5.29
N VAL A 181 2.57 18.85 3.98
CA VAL A 181 1.54 18.37 3.04
C VAL A 181 1.48 16.84 3.04
N LEU A 182 2.63 16.16 2.96
CA LEU A 182 2.66 14.69 2.91
C LEU A 182 2.20 14.05 4.22
N LEU A 183 2.46 14.67 5.37
CA LEU A 183 1.87 14.26 6.65
C LEU A 183 0.34 14.33 6.61
N THR A 184 -0.21 15.38 5.99
CA THR A 184 -1.66 15.50 5.78
C THR A 184 -2.17 14.42 4.81
N CYS A 185 -1.47 14.18 3.71
CA CYS A 185 -1.78 13.11 2.77
C CYS A 185 -1.74 11.71 3.41
N ALA A 186 -0.81 11.46 4.33
CA ALA A 186 -0.68 10.19 5.04
C ALA A 186 -1.87 9.90 5.96
N ARG A 187 -2.39 10.93 6.65
CA ARG A 187 -3.61 10.82 7.47
C ARG A 187 -4.85 10.44 6.64
N SER A 188 -4.86 10.80 5.37
CA SER A 188 -5.89 10.42 4.39
C SER A 188 -5.52 9.17 3.57
N ASN A 189 -4.48 8.42 3.95
CA ASN A 189 -3.98 7.21 3.28
C ASN A 189 -3.59 7.40 1.80
N LEU A 190 -3.27 8.62 1.37
CA LEU A 190 -2.81 8.90 0.00
C LEU A 190 -1.32 8.58 -0.20
N VAL A 191 -0.56 8.59 0.88
CA VAL A 191 0.85 8.23 0.92
C VAL A 191 1.15 7.41 2.17
N GLU A 192 2.21 6.62 2.12
CA GLU A 192 2.72 5.87 3.27
C GLU A 192 4.18 6.24 3.51
N PHE A 193 4.56 6.45 4.76
CA PHE A 193 5.95 6.64 5.16
C PHE A 193 6.59 5.32 5.59
N ARG A 194 7.86 5.12 5.21
CA ARG A 194 8.66 3.96 5.56
C ARG A 194 10.03 4.40 6.07
N VAL A 195 10.48 3.78 7.16
CA VAL A 195 11.86 3.97 7.67
C VAL A 195 12.87 3.34 6.72
N THR A 196 12.55 2.17 6.19
CA THR A 196 13.38 1.45 5.20
C THR A 196 12.54 1.15 3.96
N PRO A 197 13.06 1.36 2.74
CA PRO A 197 12.33 1.03 1.53
C PRO A 197 12.14 -0.50 1.46
N PRO A 198 11.00 -1.00 0.97
CA PRO A 198 10.82 -2.42 0.74
C PRO A 198 11.85 -2.95 -0.26
N ARG A 199 12.37 -4.15 -0.01
CA ARG A 199 13.44 -4.76 -0.81
C ARG A 199 12.84 -5.69 -1.85
N PHE A 200 12.51 -5.16 -3.01
CA PHE A 200 12.07 -5.91 -4.19
C PHE A 200 12.64 -5.27 -5.45
N THR A 201 12.58 -5.98 -6.58
CA THR A 201 12.93 -5.42 -7.89
C THR A 201 11.72 -5.36 -8.83
N LEU A 202 11.73 -4.35 -9.70
CA LEU A 202 10.82 -4.27 -10.86
C LEU A 202 11.51 -4.70 -12.15
N ASP A 203 12.83 -4.85 -12.11
CA ASP A 203 13.65 -5.16 -13.25
C ASP A 203 13.62 -6.68 -13.45
N ILE A 204 12.95 -7.11 -14.53
CA ILE A 204 12.81 -8.53 -14.87
C ILE A 204 14.07 -8.95 -15.62
N VAL A 205 15.03 -9.46 -14.85
CA VAL A 205 16.25 -10.10 -15.39
C VAL A 205 15.91 -11.39 -16.14
N ASP A 206 16.86 -11.91 -16.92
CA ASP A 206 16.67 -13.12 -17.74
C ASP A 206 16.22 -14.32 -16.90
N ARG A 207 16.80 -14.46 -15.70
CA ARG A 207 16.48 -15.51 -14.74
C ARG A 207 15.91 -14.90 -13.45
N PRO A 208 14.61 -14.57 -13.43
CA PRO A 208 13.99 -13.89 -12.30
C PRO A 208 13.98 -14.76 -11.04
N LEU A 209 14.16 -14.11 -9.89
CA LEU A 209 14.10 -14.72 -8.57
C LEU A 209 12.95 -14.10 -7.78
N ALA A 210 12.03 -14.94 -7.31
CA ALA A 210 10.94 -14.55 -6.43
C ALA A 210 11.26 -14.84 -4.95
N SER A 211 10.53 -14.18 -4.05
CA SER A 211 10.60 -14.43 -2.61
C SER A 211 10.40 -15.93 -2.29
N PRO A 212 11.29 -16.57 -1.51
CA PRO A 212 11.15 -17.98 -1.13
C PRO A 212 9.81 -18.31 -0.48
N LEU A 213 9.27 -17.39 0.32
CA LEU A 213 7.95 -17.54 0.95
C LEU A 213 6.83 -17.55 -0.10
N ALA A 214 6.87 -16.62 -1.05
CA ALA A 214 5.85 -16.52 -2.08
C ALA A 214 5.84 -17.75 -3.00
N ARG A 215 7.03 -18.28 -3.32
CA ARG A 215 7.18 -19.55 -4.04
C ARG A 215 6.56 -20.73 -3.27
N PHE A 216 6.87 -20.83 -1.98
CA PHE A 216 6.34 -21.88 -1.10
C PHE A 216 4.80 -21.82 -1.00
N GLN A 217 4.24 -20.62 -0.81
CA GLN A 217 2.78 -20.41 -0.76
C GLN A 217 2.12 -20.72 -2.11
N ALA A 218 2.75 -20.34 -3.22
CA ALA A 218 2.24 -20.63 -4.55
C ALA A 218 2.10 -22.13 -4.81
N ALA A 219 3.10 -22.92 -4.42
CA ALA A 219 3.12 -24.39 -4.56
C ALA A 219 2.04 -25.10 -3.73
N ARG A 220 1.51 -24.43 -2.69
CA ARG A 220 0.46 -24.96 -1.81
C ARG A 220 -0.94 -24.45 -2.17
N ASN A 221 -1.05 -23.73 -3.29
CA ASN A 221 -2.27 -23.06 -3.73
C ASN A 221 -2.84 -22.06 -2.69
N GLU A 222 -1.97 -21.43 -1.90
CA GLU A 222 -2.34 -20.43 -0.90
C GLU A 222 -2.34 -19.01 -1.49
N MET A 223 -2.92 -18.03 -0.78
CA MET A 223 -2.67 -16.62 -1.08
C MET A 223 -1.19 -16.31 -0.84
N VAL A 224 -0.57 -15.52 -1.72
CA VAL A 224 0.86 -15.22 -1.62
C VAL A 224 1.10 -13.92 -0.86
N THR A 225 2.16 -13.90 -0.06
CA THR A 225 2.58 -12.73 0.71
C THR A 225 3.76 -12.07 0.00
N ASN A 226 3.60 -10.80 -0.38
CA ASN A 226 4.66 -10.05 -1.04
C ASN A 226 5.73 -9.52 -0.05
N LEU A 227 6.78 -8.92 -0.60
CA LEU A 227 7.90 -8.36 0.18
C LEU A 227 7.53 -7.10 0.98
N CYS A 228 6.28 -6.63 0.85
CA CYS A 228 5.68 -5.55 1.64
C CYS A 228 4.75 -6.08 2.76
N HIS A 229 4.74 -7.40 3.00
CA HIS A 229 3.86 -8.08 3.96
C HIS A 229 2.37 -7.87 3.67
N GLN A 230 2.01 -7.89 2.39
CA GLN A 230 0.64 -7.80 1.90
C GLN A 230 0.24 -9.12 1.24
N LEU A 231 -1.00 -9.54 1.46
CA LEU A 231 -1.60 -10.63 0.71
C LEU A 231 -1.91 -10.14 -0.70
N VAL A 232 -1.48 -10.91 -1.70
CA VAL A 232 -1.68 -10.63 -3.12
C VAL A 232 -2.43 -11.80 -3.72
N GLN A 233 -3.48 -11.48 -4.47
CA GLN A 233 -4.16 -12.44 -5.31
C GLN A 233 -3.42 -12.54 -6.65
N ILE A 234 -3.10 -13.77 -7.04
CA ILE A 234 -2.44 -14.10 -8.30
C ILE A 234 -3.32 -15.08 -9.08
N ASN A 235 -3.24 -15.04 -10.40
CA ASN A 235 -3.93 -16.02 -11.25
C ASN A 235 -3.13 -17.33 -11.39
N ASP A 236 -3.70 -18.33 -12.05
CA ASP A 236 -3.10 -19.66 -12.15
C ASP A 236 -1.79 -19.67 -12.95
N LEU A 237 -1.71 -18.88 -14.02
CA LEU A 237 -0.47 -18.70 -14.79
C LEU A 237 0.63 -18.09 -13.92
N GLU A 238 0.33 -16.99 -13.21
CA GLU A 238 1.26 -16.36 -12.29
C GLU A 238 1.69 -17.29 -11.17
N ARG A 239 0.78 -18.12 -10.67
CA ARG A 239 1.05 -19.11 -9.64
C ARG A 239 2.04 -20.16 -10.12
N ILE A 240 1.85 -20.70 -11.32
CA ILE A 240 2.79 -21.66 -11.93
C ILE A 240 4.15 -20.98 -12.12
N LEU A 241 4.18 -19.80 -12.75
CA LEU A 241 5.42 -19.05 -12.94
C LEU A 241 6.14 -18.86 -11.61
N LEU A 242 5.44 -18.36 -10.58
CA LEU A 242 6.01 -18.03 -9.28
C LEU A 242 6.68 -19.24 -8.61
N GLN A 243 6.13 -20.45 -8.74
CA GLN A 243 6.76 -21.67 -8.21
C GLN A 243 8.18 -21.89 -8.76
N HIS A 244 8.40 -21.51 -10.02
CA HIS A 244 9.62 -21.74 -10.78
C HIS A 244 10.55 -20.51 -10.91
N LEU A 245 10.20 -19.34 -10.36
CA LEU A 245 11.09 -18.16 -10.33
C LEU A 245 12.15 -18.29 -9.22
N ASP A 246 13.13 -19.16 -9.42
CA ASP A 246 14.19 -19.45 -8.45
C ASP A 246 15.59 -18.97 -8.88
N GLY A 247 15.65 -18.14 -9.93
CA GLY A 247 16.90 -17.65 -10.51
C GLY A 247 17.62 -18.65 -11.42
N THR A 248 17.06 -19.85 -11.67
CA THR A 248 17.66 -20.84 -12.57
C THR A 248 17.00 -20.87 -13.95
N ASN A 249 15.69 -20.64 -14.01
CA ASN A 249 14.90 -20.71 -15.23
C ASN A 249 14.96 -19.39 -16.00
N ASP A 250 15.39 -19.47 -17.26
CA ASP A 250 15.27 -18.37 -18.22
C ASP A 250 13.88 -18.32 -18.86
N ARG A 251 13.65 -17.36 -19.76
CA ARG A 251 12.35 -17.17 -20.41
C ARG A 251 11.90 -18.37 -21.23
N GLU A 252 12.82 -19.09 -21.88
CA GLU A 252 12.46 -20.26 -22.68
C GLU A 252 12.13 -21.46 -21.78
N ALA A 253 12.88 -21.67 -20.70
CA ALA A 253 12.54 -22.66 -19.68
C ALA A 253 11.15 -22.41 -19.07
N LEU A 254 10.82 -21.16 -18.76
CA LEU A 254 9.49 -20.80 -18.26
C LEU A 254 8.38 -21.06 -19.30
N ARG A 255 8.64 -20.85 -20.60
CA ARG A 255 7.68 -21.18 -21.67
C ARG A 255 7.42 -22.68 -21.77
N CYS A 256 8.47 -23.49 -21.66
CA CYS A 256 8.34 -24.96 -21.64
C CYS A 256 7.51 -25.41 -20.43
N LEU A 257 7.82 -24.92 -19.23
CA LEU A 257 7.09 -25.26 -18.00
C LEU A 257 5.60 -24.92 -18.08
N VAL A 258 5.25 -23.74 -18.60
CA VAL A 258 3.84 -23.36 -18.81
C VAL A 258 3.19 -24.25 -19.87
N SER A 259 3.90 -24.61 -20.94
CA SER A 259 3.37 -25.50 -21.99
C SER A 259 3.10 -26.91 -21.44
N GLU A 260 3.98 -27.43 -20.59
CA GLU A 260 3.80 -28.70 -19.88
C GLU A 260 2.61 -28.67 -18.92
N ALA A 261 2.42 -27.56 -18.19
CA ALA A 261 1.26 -27.36 -17.32
C ALA A 261 -0.07 -27.34 -18.11
N VAL A 262 -0.09 -26.75 -19.30
CA VAL A 262 -1.28 -26.80 -20.18
C VAL A 262 -1.52 -28.22 -20.71
N ALA A 263 -0.46 -28.92 -21.13
CA ALA A 263 -0.57 -30.28 -21.67
C ALA A 263 -1.03 -31.32 -20.64
N SER A 264 -0.64 -31.13 -19.37
CA SER A 264 -1.07 -31.98 -18.24
C SER A 264 -2.47 -31.64 -17.71
N GLY A 265 -3.01 -30.48 -18.09
CA GLY A 265 -4.32 -30.00 -17.62
C GLY A 265 -4.28 -29.22 -16.30
N ASP A 266 -3.08 -28.94 -15.78
CA ASP A 266 -2.87 -28.14 -14.56
C ASP A 266 -3.11 -26.64 -14.79
N LEU A 267 -3.08 -26.20 -16.06
CA LEU A 267 -3.40 -24.84 -16.49
C LEU A 267 -4.38 -24.83 -17.66
N GLU A 268 -5.54 -24.21 -17.47
CA GLU A 268 -6.43 -23.87 -18.58
C GLU A 268 -6.04 -22.51 -19.16
N MET A 269 -5.90 -22.44 -20.48
CA MET A 269 -5.69 -21.19 -21.19
C MET A 269 -6.82 -20.97 -22.19
N SER A 270 -7.31 -19.74 -22.25
CA SER A 270 -8.35 -19.30 -23.17
C SER A 270 -7.83 -18.22 -24.10
N ASP A 271 -8.46 -18.11 -25.26
CA ASP A 271 -8.21 -17.01 -26.19
C ASP A 271 -8.84 -15.69 -25.69
N SER A 272 -8.70 -14.63 -26.48
CA SER A 272 -9.29 -13.32 -26.17
C SER A 272 -10.83 -13.29 -26.12
N LYS A 273 -11.50 -14.41 -26.44
CA LYS A 273 -12.95 -14.60 -26.42
C LYS A 273 -13.38 -15.64 -25.37
N ASP A 274 -12.52 -15.95 -24.39
CA ASP A 274 -12.75 -16.95 -23.35
C ASP A 274 -13.00 -18.37 -23.87
N VAL A 275 -12.53 -18.69 -25.08
CA VAL A 275 -12.62 -20.05 -25.63
C VAL A 275 -11.37 -20.85 -25.24
N PRO A 276 -11.51 -22.03 -24.59
CA PRO A 276 -10.37 -22.86 -24.23
C PRO A 276 -9.53 -23.25 -25.44
N ILE A 277 -8.24 -22.98 -25.37
CA ILE A 277 -7.29 -23.30 -26.44
C ILE A 277 -6.69 -24.68 -26.16
N ARG A 278 -6.72 -25.55 -27.17
CA ARG A 278 -6.12 -26.91 -27.09
C ARG A 278 -5.15 -27.22 -28.23
N LYS A 279 -5.05 -26.35 -29.23
CA LYS A 279 -4.10 -26.53 -30.34
C LYS A 279 -2.72 -26.01 -29.91
N GLU A 280 -1.71 -26.85 -30.07
CA GLU A 280 -0.33 -26.59 -29.62
C GLU A 280 0.23 -25.25 -30.12
N GLU A 281 0.00 -24.91 -31.39
CA GLU A 281 0.44 -23.64 -31.98
C GLU A 281 -0.21 -22.42 -31.30
N GLN A 282 -1.52 -22.48 -31.07
CA GLN A 282 -2.27 -21.41 -30.40
C GLN A 282 -1.89 -21.28 -28.91
N VAL A 283 -1.60 -22.39 -28.23
CA VAL A 283 -1.08 -22.38 -26.85
C VAL A 283 0.26 -21.65 -26.81
N ARG A 284 1.20 -22.01 -27.71
CA ARG A 284 2.53 -21.38 -27.76
C ARG A 284 2.44 -19.87 -28.00
N GLU A 285 1.59 -19.42 -28.92
CA GLU A 285 1.36 -18.00 -29.17
C GLU A 285 0.80 -17.27 -27.95
N THR A 286 -0.16 -17.89 -27.26
CA THR A 286 -0.81 -17.29 -26.08
C THR A 286 0.13 -17.21 -24.90
N ILE A 287 0.98 -18.22 -24.68
CA ILE A 287 2.06 -18.18 -23.69
C ILE A 287 3.04 -17.06 -24.02
N ALA A 288 3.46 -16.94 -25.28
CA ALA A 288 4.38 -15.89 -25.71
C ALA A 288 3.82 -14.49 -25.46
N ALA A 289 2.52 -14.28 -25.70
CA ALA A 289 1.82 -13.03 -25.44
C ALA A 289 1.60 -12.74 -23.95
N SER A 290 1.42 -13.78 -23.13
CA SER A 290 1.02 -13.64 -21.72
C SER A 290 2.18 -13.65 -20.72
N LEU A 291 3.33 -14.21 -21.09
CA LEU A 291 4.47 -14.38 -20.18
C LEU A 291 5.02 -13.04 -19.66
N ALA A 292 5.37 -12.13 -20.57
CA ALA A 292 5.95 -10.85 -20.18
C ALA A 292 4.98 -9.98 -19.35
N PRO A 293 3.69 -9.83 -19.72
CA PRO A 293 2.72 -9.17 -18.86
C PRO A 293 2.56 -9.80 -17.48
N SER A 294 2.64 -11.14 -17.38
CA SER A 294 2.51 -11.85 -16.10
C SER A 294 3.72 -11.63 -15.20
N LEU A 295 4.94 -11.70 -15.74
CA LEU A 295 6.15 -11.34 -15.00
C LEU A 295 6.12 -9.88 -14.55
N GLN A 296 5.59 -8.97 -15.38
CA GLN A 296 5.41 -7.57 -14.99
C GLN A 296 4.43 -7.43 -13.83
N ARG A 297 3.30 -8.15 -13.83
CA ARG A 297 2.36 -8.13 -12.70
C ARG A 297 2.98 -8.71 -11.43
N ILE A 298 3.75 -9.80 -11.52
CA ILE A 298 4.50 -10.36 -10.38
C ILE A 298 5.48 -9.33 -9.81
N ALA A 299 6.23 -8.65 -10.67
CA ALA A 299 7.16 -7.59 -10.28
C ALA A 299 6.43 -6.40 -9.62
N MET A 300 5.35 -5.91 -10.24
CA MET A 300 4.52 -4.82 -9.74
C MET A 300 3.80 -5.16 -8.42
N ASN A 301 3.64 -6.44 -8.11
CA ASN A 301 3.14 -6.91 -6.82
C ASN A 301 4.24 -7.07 -5.76
N ALA A 302 5.48 -6.63 -6.04
CA ALA A 302 6.64 -6.74 -5.14
C ALA A 302 6.95 -8.19 -4.72
N LEU A 303 6.86 -9.13 -5.67
CA LEU A 303 7.15 -10.55 -5.42
C LEU A 303 8.56 -10.98 -5.84
N LEU A 304 9.26 -10.15 -6.64
CA LEU A 304 10.63 -10.41 -7.09
C LEU A 304 11.66 -9.82 -6.14
N VAL A 305 12.71 -10.58 -5.84
CA VAL A 305 13.87 -10.10 -5.09
C VAL A 305 14.96 -9.63 -6.04
N ALA A 306 15.70 -8.61 -5.61
CA ALA A 306 16.85 -8.07 -6.33
C ALA A 306 18.06 -9.00 -6.26
#